data_AF-A0AB34TAB1-F1
#
_entry.id   AF-A0AB34TAB1-F1
#
_cell.length_a   1.000
_cell.length_b   1.000
_cell.length_c   1.000
_cell.angle_alpha   90.00
_cell.angle_beta   90.00
_cell.angle_gamma   90.00
#
_symmetry.space_group_name_H-M   'P 1'
#
loop_
_entity.id
_entity.type
_entity.pdbx_description
1 polymer ?
#
loop_
_entity_poly.entity_id
_entity_poly.type
_entity_poly.pdbx_seq_one_letter_code
_entity_poly.pdbx_strand_id
1 'polypeptide(L)'
;MPYTYDEFAKLTEEQAIADVLKTLGGPLFDIMVKARADVTTRFPADLFPKIRVKSLANSEINAHATKLWQEENQLEWTLSDASGFLHLTHEATGLKIVLRRVDPKTRSLPKSNRTKVGTAYYLQSSCKKAGELKPREATLFNGNSDLLIPDLSGTRLIVAWDGAWDDIDNPLILCAYRPIDIAEYGRPNAYDFKMELTANKDEYAGLRFEPMPEAEPLPNLLVQEDEMEEERVNVESGQTEGNKPDIE
;
A
#
# COMPACT_ATOMS: atom_id res chain seq x y z
N MET A 1 -9.79 -18.17 -5.96
CA MET A 1 -9.50 -18.71 -7.32
C MET A 1 -8.51 -19.87 -7.22
N PRO A 2 -8.94 -21.08 -7.59
CA PRO A 2 -8.07 -22.22 -7.85
C PRO A 2 -7.68 -22.29 -9.34
N TYR A 3 -6.47 -22.75 -9.66
CA TYR A 3 -5.88 -22.73 -11.02
C TYR A 3 -5.44 -24.12 -11.45
N THR A 4 -5.59 -24.47 -12.73
CA THR A 4 -4.95 -25.69 -13.26
C THR A 4 -3.42 -25.59 -13.18
N TYR A 5 -2.72 -26.71 -13.31
CA TYR A 5 -1.24 -26.72 -13.30
C TYR A 5 -0.63 -25.78 -14.36
N ASP A 6 -1.16 -25.80 -15.59
CA ASP A 6 -0.66 -24.98 -16.69
C ASP A 6 -0.92 -23.49 -16.49
N GLU A 7 -2.06 -23.13 -15.89
CA GLU A 7 -2.37 -21.75 -15.51
C GLU A 7 -1.47 -21.30 -14.36
N PHE A 8 -1.29 -22.16 -13.35
CA PHE A 8 -0.48 -21.87 -12.17
C PHE A 8 1.00 -21.64 -12.53
N ALA A 9 1.56 -22.43 -13.45
CA ALA A 9 2.94 -22.28 -13.90
C ALA A 9 3.20 -20.91 -14.56
N LYS A 10 2.18 -20.29 -15.15
CA LYS A 10 2.25 -18.97 -15.81
C LYS A 10 1.79 -17.83 -14.90
N LEU A 11 1.25 -18.15 -13.73
CA LEU A 11 0.68 -17.17 -12.81
C LEU A 11 1.78 -16.35 -12.15
N THR A 12 1.69 -15.03 -12.26
CA THR A 12 2.52 -14.08 -11.51
C THR A 12 1.88 -13.74 -10.17
N GLU A 13 2.66 -13.27 -9.20
CA GLU A 13 2.11 -12.85 -7.92
C GLU A 13 1.13 -11.68 -8.05
N GLU A 14 1.37 -10.75 -8.97
CA GLU A 14 0.48 -9.62 -9.25
C GLU A 14 -0.90 -10.08 -9.73
N GLN A 15 -0.94 -11.03 -10.67
CA GLN A 15 -2.20 -11.62 -11.15
C GLN A 15 -2.91 -12.39 -10.04
N ALA A 16 -2.17 -13.17 -9.26
CA ALA A 16 -2.72 -13.91 -8.12
C ALA A 16 -3.35 -12.97 -7.07
N ILE A 17 -2.67 -11.85 -6.76
CA ILE A 17 -3.18 -10.81 -5.87
C ILE A 17 -4.45 -10.20 -6.47
N ALA A 18 -4.43 -9.80 -7.73
CA ALA A 18 -5.56 -9.16 -8.39
C ALA A 18 -6.81 -10.03 -8.38
N ASP A 19 -6.67 -11.32 -8.70
CA ASP A 19 -7.78 -12.26 -8.72
C ASP A 19 -8.40 -12.48 -7.32
N VAL A 20 -7.59 -12.41 -6.27
CA VAL A 20 -8.06 -12.43 -4.89
C VAL A 20 -8.76 -11.11 -4.53
N LEU A 21 -8.22 -9.96 -4.92
CA LEU A 21 -8.81 -8.65 -4.62
C LEU A 21 -10.17 -8.42 -5.30
N LYS A 22 -10.41 -9.02 -6.47
CA LYS A 22 -11.71 -8.98 -7.15
C LYS A 22 -12.84 -9.58 -6.29
N THR A 23 -12.55 -10.50 -5.37
CA THR A 23 -13.56 -11.06 -4.46
C THR A 23 -13.88 -10.11 -3.31
N LEU A 24 -12.94 -9.23 -2.95
CA LEU A 24 -13.03 -8.30 -1.83
C LEU A 24 -13.71 -6.96 -2.18
N GLY A 25 -13.54 -6.46 -3.41
CA GLY A 25 -13.92 -5.10 -3.81
C GLY A 25 -15.33 -4.69 -3.40
N GLY A 26 -16.36 -5.33 -3.98
CA GLY A 26 -17.77 -5.08 -3.64
C GLY A 26 -18.08 -5.12 -2.14
N PRO A 27 -17.81 -6.25 -1.47
CA PRO A 27 -17.94 -6.39 -0.02
C PRO A 27 -17.34 -5.24 0.80
N LEU A 28 -16.10 -4.87 0.48
CA LEU A 28 -15.37 -3.85 1.23
C LEU A 28 -15.95 -2.45 0.97
N PHE A 29 -16.37 -2.16 -0.26
CA PHE A 29 -17.06 -0.91 -0.58
C PHE A 29 -18.33 -0.74 0.24
N ASP A 30 -19.20 -1.75 0.26
CA ASP A 30 -20.48 -1.69 0.98
C ASP A 30 -20.27 -1.45 2.48
N ILE A 31 -19.32 -2.17 3.08
CA ILE A 31 -18.96 -2.02 4.50
C ILE A 31 -18.42 -0.62 4.79
N MET A 32 -17.54 -0.09 3.93
CA MET A 32 -16.96 1.23 4.11
C MET A 32 -17.98 2.36 3.95
N VAL A 33 -18.91 2.23 3.01
CA VAL A 33 -20.01 3.19 2.82
C VAL A 33 -20.91 3.21 4.05
N LYS A 34 -21.32 2.04 4.55
CA LYS A 34 -22.12 1.92 5.78
C LYS A 34 -21.40 2.50 6.99
N ALA A 35 -20.13 2.13 7.20
CA ALA A 35 -19.32 2.62 8.32
C ALA A 35 -19.17 4.15 8.29
N ARG A 36 -18.95 4.73 7.10
CA ARG A 36 -18.86 6.19 6.93
C ARG A 36 -20.18 6.88 7.24
N ALA A 37 -21.31 6.37 6.73
CA ALA A 37 -22.63 6.94 7.00
C ALA A 37 -22.91 6.96 8.51
N ASP A 38 -22.68 5.83 9.19
CA ASP A 38 -22.86 5.69 10.63
C ASP A 38 -22.04 6.69 11.44
N VAL A 39 -20.74 6.82 11.15
CA VAL A 39 -19.87 7.76 11.87
C VAL A 39 -20.31 9.21 11.61
N THR A 40 -20.72 9.54 10.39
CA THR A 40 -21.19 10.88 10.04
C THR A 40 -22.45 11.26 10.82
N THR A 41 -23.37 10.32 11.06
CA THR A 41 -24.56 10.59 11.89
C THR A 41 -24.26 10.77 13.37
N ARG A 42 -23.20 10.14 13.89
CA ARG A 42 -22.90 10.09 15.34
C ARG A 42 -21.92 11.17 15.81
N PHE A 43 -21.08 11.70 14.92
CA PHE A 43 -20.07 12.69 15.26
C PHE A 43 -20.51 14.12 14.90
N PRO A 44 -21.01 14.92 15.87
CA PRO A 44 -21.22 16.34 15.63
C PRO A 44 -19.86 17.04 15.47
N ALA A 45 -19.65 17.62 14.29
CA ALA A 45 -18.41 18.31 13.91
C ALA A 45 -18.05 19.51 14.81
N ASP A 46 -19.01 19.98 15.63
CA ASP A 46 -18.96 21.23 16.36
C ASP A 46 -18.24 21.14 17.72
N LEU A 47 -17.96 19.92 18.22
CA LEU A 47 -17.43 19.72 19.58
C LEU A 47 -15.91 19.72 19.70
N PHE A 48 -15.15 19.64 18.60
CA PHE A 48 -13.68 19.61 18.64
C PHE A 48 -13.04 20.37 17.48
N PRO A 49 -11.74 20.76 17.60
CA PRO A 49 -11.00 21.32 16.47
C PRO A 49 -11.04 20.38 15.26
N LYS A 50 -11.34 20.93 14.07
CA LYS A 50 -11.61 20.17 12.82
C LYS A 50 -10.58 19.08 12.51
N ILE A 51 -9.29 19.31 12.79
CA ILE A 51 -8.22 18.33 12.54
C ILE A 51 -8.33 17.12 13.48
N ARG A 52 -8.66 17.35 14.76
CA ARG A 52 -8.83 16.29 15.75
C ARG A 52 -10.09 15.47 15.47
N VAL A 53 -11.18 16.14 15.07
CA VAL A 53 -12.41 15.46 14.58
C VAL A 53 -12.08 14.58 13.39
N LYS A 54 -11.37 15.10 12.39
CA LYS A 54 -10.98 14.35 11.18
C LYS A 54 -10.19 13.09 11.50
N SER A 55 -9.15 13.21 12.33
CA SER A 55 -8.34 12.04 12.69
C SER A 55 -9.13 11.00 13.48
N LEU A 56 -10.00 11.43 14.41
CA LEU A 56 -10.81 10.54 15.21
C LEU A 56 -11.87 9.84 14.34
N ALA A 57 -12.60 10.59 13.52
CA ALA A 57 -13.60 10.05 12.60
C ALA A 57 -13.01 8.96 11.69
N ASN A 58 -11.79 9.13 11.20
CA ASN A 58 -11.13 8.11 10.37
C ASN A 58 -10.84 6.81 11.13
N SER A 59 -10.41 6.94 12.40
CA SER A 59 -10.18 5.79 13.26
C SER A 59 -11.50 5.07 13.57
N GLU A 60 -12.56 5.83 13.80
CA GLU A 60 -13.90 5.33 14.08
C GLU A 60 -14.53 4.65 12.86
N ILE A 61 -14.36 5.19 11.65
CA ILE A 61 -14.81 4.53 10.41
C ILE A 61 -14.15 3.15 10.28
N ASN A 62 -12.84 3.07 10.53
CA ASN A 62 -12.12 1.80 10.45
C ASN A 62 -12.62 0.80 11.53
N ALA A 63 -12.77 1.26 12.77
CA ALA A 63 -13.28 0.41 13.86
C ALA A 63 -14.74 -0.04 13.64
N HIS A 64 -15.58 0.84 13.08
CA HIS A 64 -16.95 0.51 12.69
C HIS A 64 -16.99 -0.48 11.52
N ALA A 65 -16.12 -0.31 10.52
CA ALA A 65 -15.97 -1.25 9.43
C ALA A 65 -15.57 -2.65 9.94
N THR A 66 -14.69 -2.74 10.95
CA THR A 66 -14.37 -4.02 11.60
C THR A 66 -15.59 -4.70 12.21
N LYS A 67 -16.44 -3.95 12.93
CA LYS A 67 -17.66 -4.50 13.56
C LYS A 67 -18.65 -4.97 12.50
N LEU A 68 -18.92 -4.14 11.50
CA LEU A 68 -19.80 -4.50 10.38
C LEU A 68 -19.28 -5.73 9.63
N TRP A 69 -17.96 -5.84 9.43
CA TRP A 69 -17.37 -7.02 8.80
C TRP A 69 -17.60 -8.30 9.61
N GLN A 70 -17.48 -8.23 10.95
CA GLN A 70 -17.78 -9.37 11.83
C GLN A 70 -19.25 -9.78 11.77
N GLU A 71 -20.16 -8.81 11.71
CA GLU A 71 -21.61 -9.03 11.71
C GLU A 71 -22.12 -9.57 10.38
N GLU A 72 -21.62 -9.02 9.27
CA GLU A 72 -22.05 -9.40 7.92
C GLU A 72 -21.33 -10.66 7.40
N ASN A 73 -20.30 -11.14 8.12
CA ASN A 73 -19.51 -12.35 7.90
C ASN A 73 -19.48 -12.83 6.45
N GLN A 74 -18.82 -12.07 5.60
CA GLN A 74 -18.64 -12.42 4.21
C GLN A 74 -17.49 -13.44 4.10
N LEU A 75 -17.79 -14.61 3.53
CA LEU A 75 -16.90 -15.76 3.37
C LEU A 75 -15.49 -15.42 2.80
N GLU A 76 -14.58 -16.40 2.89
CA GLU A 76 -13.16 -16.39 2.45
C GLU A 76 -12.23 -15.34 3.10
N TRP A 77 -12.74 -14.26 3.69
CA TRP A 77 -11.95 -13.21 4.35
C TRP A 77 -12.29 -13.08 5.83
N THR A 78 -11.32 -13.37 6.69
CA THR A 78 -11.46 -13.30 8.15
C THR A 78 -10.64 -12.16 8.74
N LEU A 79 -10.95 -11.76 9.97
CA LEU A 79 -10.13 -10.77 10.66
C LEU A 79 -8.77 -11.36 11.05
N SER A 80 -7.70 -10.64 10.71
CA SER A 80 -6.34 -11.06 11.03
C SER A 80 -5.98 -10.93 12.51
N ASP A 81 -6.62 -10.02 13.24
CA ASP A 81 -6.36 -9.76 14.65
C ASP A 81 -7.57 -9.14 15.38
N ALA A 82 -7.43 -9.01 16.70
CA ALA A 82 -8.40 -8.35 17.59
C ALA A 82 -8.02 -6.88 17.89
N SER A 83 -7.32 -6.20 16.98
CA SER A 83 -6.83 -4.83 17.22
C SER A 83 -7.93 -3.76 17.28
N GLY A 84 -9.15 -4.11 16.86
CA GLY A 84 -10.26 -3.18 16.69
C GLY A 84 -10.17 -2.36 15.39
N PHE A 85 -9.27 -2.73 14.48
CA PHE A 85 -9.15 -2.17 13.14
C PHE A 85 -9.33 -3.27 12.07
N LEU A 86 -9.70 -2.86 10.86
CA LEU A 86 -9.98 -3.75 9.76
C LEU A 86 -8.67 -4.26 9.13
N HIS A 87 -8.21 -5.38 9.67
CA HIS A 87 -7.14 -6.20 9.12
C HIS A 87 -7.76 -7.51 8.67
N LEU A 88 -7.60 -7.87 7.40
CA LEU A 88 -8.24 -9.06 6.83
C LEU A 88 -7.20 -10.05 6.29
N THR A 89 -7.48 -11.33 6.47
CA THR A 89 -6.72 -12.44 5.90
C THR A 89 -7.62 -13.20 4.94
N HIS A 90 -7.17 -13.43 3.72
CA HIS A 90 -7.84 -14.34 2.80
C HIS A 90 -7.49 -15.79 3.19
N GLU A 91 -8.48 -16.55 3.66
CA GLU A 91 -8.27 -17.90 4.22
C GLU A 91 -7.73 -18.89 3.20
N ALA A 92 -8.06 -18.75 1.91
CA ALA A 92 -7.61 -19.67 0.88
C ALA A 92 -6.15 -19.44 0.45
N THR A 93 -5.69 -18.19 0.31
CA THR A 93 -4.31 -17.89 -0.16
C THR A 93 -3.36 -17.42 0.94
N GLY A 94 -3.88 -16.92 2.06
CA GLY A 94 -3.11 -16.39 3.18
C GLY A 94 -2.78 -14.91 3.03
N LEU A 95 -3.23 -14.27 1.95
CA LEU A 95 -3.02 -12.85 1.67
C LEU A 95 -3.53 -12.00 2.82
N LYS A 96 -2.71 -11.07 3.30
CA LYS A 96 -3.06 -10.16 4.40
C LYS A 96 -3.22 -8.74 3.90
N ILE A 97 -4.26 -8.07 4.38
CA ILE A 97 -4.52 -6.67 4.05
C ILE A 97 -4.78 -5.86 5.31
N VAL A 98 -4.41 -4.58 5.25
CA VAL A 98 -4.77 -3.60 6.27
C VAL A 98 -5.42 -2.41 5.62
N LEU A 99 -6.53 -1.96 6.22
CA LEU A 99 -7.19 -0.75 5.80
C LEU A 99 -6.52 0.47 6.43
N ARG A 100 -6.14 1.45 5.60
CA ARG A 100 -5.59 2.73 6.05
C ARG A 100 -6.16 3.88 5.23
N ARG A 101 -6.19 5.08 5.82
CA ARG A 101 -6.48 6.29 5.04
C ARG A 101 -5.24 6.68 4.21
N VAL A 102 -5.44 7.24 3.03
CA VAL A 102 -4.37 7.87 2.23
C VAL A 102 -3.63 8.96 3.03
N ASP A 103 -2.37 9.23 2.69
CA ASP A 103 -1.66 10.39 3.24
C ASP A 103 -2.37 11.68 2.77
N PRO A 104 -2.84 12.55 3.68
CA PRO A 104 -3.58 13.76 3.29
C PRO A 104 -2.76 14.77 2.48
N LYS A 105 -1.42 14.70 2.52
CA LYS A 105 -0.54 15.58 1.75
C LYS A 105 -0.30 15.07 0.34
N THR A 106 0.02 13.78 0.19
CA THR A 106 0.40 13.20 -1.10
C THR A 106 -0.77 12.51 -1.80
N ARG A 107 -1.89 12.29 -1.11
CA ARG A 107 -3.04 11.45 -1.52
C ARG A 107 -2.64 10.04 -1.99
N SER A 108 -1.48 9.57 -1.55
CA SER A 108 -0.91 8.29 -1.92
C SER A 108 -0.91 7.34 -0.71
N LEU A 109 -0.13 6.26 -0.81
CA LEU A 109 0.11 5.33 0.28
C LEU A 109 0.48 6.06 1.59
N PRO A 110 -0.15 5.73 2.72
CA PRO A 110 0.19 6.32 4.02
C PRO A 110 1.63 5.99 4.45
N LYS A 111 2.12 6.70 5.46
CA LYS A 111 3.41 6.37 6.08
C LYS A 111 3.28 5.13 6.96
N SER A 112 4.40 4.42 7.10
CA SER A 112 4.50 3.30 8.02
C SER A 112 4.33 3.77 9.47
N ASN A 113 3.71 2.93 10.29
CA ASN A 113 3.71 3.15 11.74
C ASN A 113 5.10 2.76 12.26
N ARG A 114 5.55 3.38 13.36
CA ARG A 114 6.82 3.05 14.02
C ARG A 114 6.84 1.67 14.70
N THR A 115 5.89 0.79 14.41
CA THR A 115 5.82 -0.56 14.99
C THR A 115 6.43 -1.57 14.02
N LYS A 116 7.08 -2.62 14.55
CA LYS A 116 7.68 -3.69 13.71
C LYS A 116 6.68 -4.29 12.72
N VAL A 117 5.45 -4.54 13.17
CA VAL A 117 4.36 -5.06 12.34
C VAL A 117 3.96 -4.05 11.26
N GLY A 118 3.85 -2.76 11.60
CA GLY A 118 3.52 -1.71 10.64
C GLY A 118 4.61 -1.54 9.58
N THR A 119 5.87 -1.64 9.96
CA THR A 119 7.03 -1.60 9.06
C THR A 119 7.09 -2.82 8.13
N ALA A 120 6.68 -4.01 8.59
CA ALA A 120 6.69 -5.22 7.78
C ALA A 120 5.74 -5.20 6.57
N TYR A 121 4.75 -4.29 6.54
CA TYR A 121 3.94 -4.06 5.34
C TYR A 121 4.72 -3.34 4.24
N TYR A 122 5.77 -2.60 4.58
CA TYR A 122 6.54 -1.79 3.63
C TYR A 122 7.85 -2.44 3.23
N LEU A 123 8.42 -3.31 4.06
CA LEU A 123 9.67 -4.02 3.76
C LEU A 123 9.36 -5.39 3.15
N GLN A 124 8.90 -5.39 1.91
CA GLN A 124 8.59 -6.61 1.16
C GLN A 124 9.55 -6.79 -0.01
N SER A 125 9.86 -8.04 -0.33
CA SER A 125 10.51 -8.34 -1.61
C SER A 125 9.56 -8.01 -2.76
N SER A 126 10.13 -7.76 -3.94
CA SER A 126 9.35 -7.58 -5.17
C SER A 126 8.42 -8.76 -5.45
N CYS A 127 7.36 -8.51 -6.24
CA CYS A 127 6.47 -9.54 -6.75
C CYS A 127 7.23 -10.69 -7.39
N LYS A 128 6.84 -11.92 -7.02
CA LYS A 128 7.36 -13.16 -7.59
C LYS A 128 6.92 -13.27 -9.05
N LYS A 129 7.85 -13.71 -9.89
CA LYS A 129 7.64 -13.93 -11.33
C LYS A 129 6.90 -15.25 -11.57
N ALA A 130 6.47 -15.46 -12.82
CA ALA A 130 5.84 -16.71 -13.22
C ALA A 130 6.75 -17.92 -12.90
N GLY A 131 6.17 -18.96 -12.32
CA GLY A 131 6.90 -20.17 -11.89
C GLY A 131 7.59 -20.07 -10.52
N GLU A 132 7.63 -18.90 -9.88
CA GLU A 132 8.21 -18.72 -8.53
C GLU A 132 7.17 -18.86 -7.41
N LEU A 133 5.88 -18.82 -7.75
CA LEU A 133 4.79 -19.05 -6.80
C LEU A 133 4.74 -20.52 -6.36
N LYS A 134 4.52 -20.73 -5.07
CA LYS A 134 4.31 -22.05 -4.49
C LYS A 134 2.83 -22.31 -4.26
N PRO A 135 2.33 -23.54 -4.48
CA PRO A 135 0.98 -23.89 -4.09
C PRO A 135 0.89 -23.95 -2.57
N ARG A 136 -0.27 -23.57 -2.02
CA ARG A 136 -0.50 -23.64 -0.58
C ARG A 136 -0.72 -25.08 -0.14
N GLU A 137 -0.05 -25.49 0.94
CA GLU A 137 -0.06 -26.88 1.44
C GLU A 137 -1.46 -27.47 1.64
N ALA A 138 -2.44 -26.65 2.05
CA ALA A 138 -3.83 -27.06 2.21
C ALA A 138 -4.49 -27.61 0.92
N THR A 139 -3.95 -27.29 -0.26
CA THR A 139 -4.42 -27.81 -1.55
C THR A 139 -3.74 -29.08 -2.00
N LEU A 140 -2.59 -29.45 -1.40
CA LEU A 140 -1.83 -30.63 -1.81
C LEU A 140 -2.48 -31.95 -1.33
N PHE A 141 -3.37 -31.89 -0.33
CA PHE A 141 -4.00 -33.06 0.30
C PHE A 141 -5.51 -33.16 0.10
N ASN A 142 -6.14 -32.19 -0.57
CA ASN A 142 -7.52 -32.33 -1.03
C ASN A 142 -7.52 -33.28 -2.23
N GLY A 143 -7.66 -34.57 -1.96
CA GLY A 143 -7.39 -35.69 -2.86
C GLY A 143 -8.31 -35.84 -4.08
N ASN A 144 -8.71 -34.75 -4.75
CA ASN A 144 -9.50 -34.75 -5.98
C ASN A 144 -9.41 -33.47 -6.84
N SER A 145 -8.56 -32.47 -6.51
CA SER A 145 -8.47 -31.26 -7.34
C SER A 145 -7.14 -31.16 -8.08
N ASP A 146 -7.16 -31.28 -9.41
CA ASP A 146 -6.10 -30.82 -10.33
C ASP A 146 -5.89 -29.29 -10.29
N LEU A 147 -6.43 -28.64 -9.26
CA LEU A 147 -6.43 -27.20 -9.09
C LEU A 147 -5.57 -26.81 -7.89
N LEU A 148 -4.70 -25.85 -8.11
CA LEU A 148 -3.73 -25.31 -7.18
C LEU A 148 -4.17 -23.92 -6.71
N ILE A 149 -3.95 -23.61 -5.43
CA ILE A 149 -4.16 -22.26 -4.88
C ILE A 149 -2.79 -21.65 -4.54
N PRO A 150 -2.49 -20.41 -4.98
CA PRO A 150 -1.21 -19.78 -4.70
C PRO A 150 -1.06 -19.42 -3.22
N ASP A 151 0.12 -19.66 -2.68
CA ASP A 151 0.51 -19.19 -1.35
C ASP A 151 0.94 -17.72 -1.39
N LEU A 152 0.07 -16.87 -0.86
CA LEU A 152 0.27 -15.43 -0.68
C LEU A 152 0.44 -15.06 0.80
N SER A 153 0.75 -16.01 1.68
CA SER A 153 0.88 -15.78 3.12
C SER A 153 2.02 -14.82 3.51
N GLY A 154 3.03 -14.71 2.65
CA GLY A 154 4.13 -13.74 2.76
C GLY A 154 3.77 -12.35 2.27
N THR A 155 2.66 -12.19 1.56
CA THR A 155 2.26 -10.99 0.84
C THR A 155 1.33 -10.15 1.69
N ARG A 156 1.65 -8.85 1.82
CA ARG A 156 0.93 -7.90 2.66
C ARG A 156 0.54 -6.67 1.85
N LEU A 157 -0.75 -6.33 1.86
CA LEU A 157 -1.25 -5.17 1.13
C LEU A 157 -1.77 -4.10 2.08
N ILE A 158 -1.69 -2.86 1.62
CA ILE A 158 -2.36 -1.74 2.25
C ILE A 158 -3.50 -1.33 1.32
N VAL A 159 -4.73 -1.47 1.79
CA VAL A 159 -5.89 -0.88 1.12
C VAL A 159 -6.02 0.53 1.65
N ALA A 160 -5.61 1.49 0.82
CA ALA A 160 -5.73 2.89 1.11
C ALA A 160 -7.11 3.39 0.67
N TRP A 161 -7.80 4.09 1.56
CA TRP A 161 -9.08 4.73 1.25
C TRP A 161 -8.98 6.25 1.29
N ASP A 162 -9.67 6.90 0.36
CA ASP A 162 -9.91 8.34 0.35
C ASP A 162 -11.42 8.62 0.31
N GLY A 163 -11.80 9.73 0.92
CA GLY A 163 -13.18 10.09 1.20
C GLY A 163 -13.22 11.05 2.39
N ALA A 164 -13.79 12.23 2.17
CA ALA A 164 -14.04 13.17 3.25
C ALA A 164 -15.19 12.64 4.11
N TRP A 165 -14.94 12.36 5.40
CA TRP A 165 -16.00 11.83 6.28
C TRP A 165 -17.17 12.82 6.40
N ASP A 166 -16.89 14.12 6.29
CA ASP A 166 -17.82 15.26 6.43
C ASP A 166 -18.56 15.63 5.14
N ASP A 167 -18.26 14.96 4.03
CA ASP A 167 -18.81 15.29 2.71
C ASP A 167 -19.25 14.00 2.02
N ILE A 168 -20.49 13.55 2.28
CA ILE A 168 -21.07 12.30 1.76
C ILE A 168 -21.07 12.26 0.23
N ASP A 169 -21.11 13.43 -0.43
CA ASP A 169 -21.09 13.54 -1.89
C ASP A 169 -19.70 13.26 -2.48
N ASN A 170 -18.63 13.32 -1.67
CA ASN A 170 -17.30 12.92 -2.10
C ASN A 170 -17.23 11.39 -2.25
N PRO A 171 -16.94 10.85 -3.46
CA PRO A 171 -16.91 9.42 -3.69
C PRO A 171 -15.86 8.74 -2.79
N LEU A 172 -16.23 7.59 -2.24
CA LEU A 172 -15.27 6.71 -1.58
C LEU A 172 -14.37 6.11 -2.65
N ILE A 173 -13.06 6.22 -2.46
CA ILE A 173 -12.06 5.60 -3.34
C ILE A 173 -11.30 4.57 -2.51
N LEU A 174 -11.19 3.34 -3.01
CA LEU A 174 -10.39 2.27 -2.39
C LEU A 174 -9.30 1.83 -3.37
N CYS A 175 -8.05 1.82 -2.93
CA CYS A 175 -6.94 1.37 -3.75
C CYS A 175 -5.99 0.49 -2.94
N ALA A 176 -5.73 -0.71 -3.45
CA ALA A 176 -4.81 -1.67 -2.86
C ALA A 176 -3.39 -1.44 -3.39
N TYR A 177 -2.43 -1.43 -2.48
CA TYR A 177 -1.02 -1.27 -2.79
C TYR A 177 -0.20 -2.37 -2.13
N ARG A 178 0.88 -2.78 -2.80
CA ARG A 178 1.97 -3.55 -2.19
C ARG A 178 3.21 -2.66 -2.09
N PRO A 179 3.54 -2.14 -0.90
CA PRO A 179 4.73 -1.34 -0.74
C PRO A 179 5.98 -2.22 -0.67
N ILE A 180 7.05 -1.75 -1.30
CA ILE A 180 8.36 -2.41 -1.34
C ILE A 180 9.41 -1.68 -0.49
N ASP A 181 9.17 -0.41 -0.17
CA ASP A 181 10.07 0.36 0.68
C ASP A 181 9.33 1.39 1.55
N ILE A 182 10.01 1.85 2.59
CA ILE A 182 9.57 2.94 3.46
C ILE A 182 10.10 4.25 2.90
N ALA A 183 9.20 5.15 2.50
CA ALA A 183 9.62 6.48 2.07
C ALA A 183 10.22 7.31 3.21
N GLU A 184 11.21 8.10 2.84
CA GLU A 184 11.65 9.24 3.63
C GLU A 184 10.52 10.26 3.83
N TYR A 185 10.65 11.09 4.87
CA TYR A 185 9.63 12.08 5.18
C TYR A 185 9.39 13.04 4.00
N GLY A 186 8.17 13.03 3.46
CA GLY A 186 7.76 13.96 2.40
C GLY A 186 7.89 13.41 0.99
N ARG A 187 8.37 12.16 0.84
CA ARG A 187 8.36 11.43 -0.43
C ARG A 187 7.23 10.39 -0.48
N PRO A 188 6.71 10.07 -1.67
CA PRO A 188 5.78 8.96 -1.84
C PRO A 188 6.51 7.62 -1.61
N ASN A 189 5.80 6.64 -1.06
CA ASN A 189 6.32 5.28 -0.91
C ASN A 189 6.39 4.56 -2.24
N ALA A 190 7.44 3.77 -2.45
CA ALA A 190 7.55 2.87 -3.57
C ALA A 190 6.63 1.65 -3.38
N TYR A 191 6.01 1.22 -4.48
CA TYR A 191 5.16 0.05 -4.55
C TYR A 191 5.41 -0.67 -5.87
N ASP A 192 5.27 -1.99 -5.89
CA ASP A 192 5.36 -2.83 -7.09
C ASP A 192 3.99 -3.28 -7.61
N PHE A 193 2.93 -3.12 -6.81
CA PHE A 193 1.55 -3.41 -7.20
C PHE A 193 0.61 -2.28 -6.77
N LYS A 194 -0.29 -1.90 -7.68
CA LYS A 194 -1.41 -0.98 -7.43
C LYS A 194 -2.66 -1.49 -8.16
N MET A 195 -3.78 -1.57 -7.44
CA MET A 195 -5.08 -1.87 -8.02
C MET A 195 -6.17 -1.03 -7.37
N GLU A 196 -6.96 -0.33 -8.19
CA GLU A 196 -8.16 0.33 -7.71
C GLU A 196 -9.25 -0.72 -7.52
N LEU A 197 -9.86 -0.71 -6.33
CA LEU A 197 -10.99 -1.56 -6.04
C LEU A 197 -12.25 -0.80 -6.48
N THR A 198 -13.21 -1.55 -6.97
CA THR A 198 -14.53 -1.06 -7.37
C THR A 198 -15.61 -1.92 -6.74
N ALA A 199 -16.82 -1.35 -6.62
CA ALA A 199 -17.99 -2.08 -6.16
C ALA A 199 -18.48 -3.11 -7.20
N ASN A 200 -18.31 -2.80 -8.49
CA ASN A 200 -18.78 -3.63 -9.59
C ASN A 200 -17.65 -4.54 -10.12
N LYS A 201 -17.88 -5.86 -10.10
CA LYS A 201 -16.92 -6.86 -10.59
C LYS A 201 -16.66 -6.74 -12.09
N ASP A 202 -17.62 -6.24 -12.87
CA ASP A 202 -17.50 -6.10 -14.32
C ASP A 202 -16.49 -5.02 -14.72
N GLU A 203 -16.23 -4.05 -13.83
CA GLU A 203 -15.24 -2.98 -14.07
C GLU A 203 -13.80 -3.48 -13.99
N TYR A 204 -13.56 -4.69 -13.48
CA TYR A 204 -12.25 -5.34 -13.51
C TYR A 204 -11.92 -5.98 -14.87
N ALA A 205 -12.90 -6.06 -15.79
CA ALA A 205 -12.71 -6.63 -17.12
C ALA A 205 -11.87 -5.68 -18.00
N GLY A 206 -10.56 -5.84 -17.99
CA GLY A 206 -9.63 -5.04 -18.81
C GLY A 206 -8.33 -4.64 -18.12
N LEU A 207 -8.20 -4.89 -16.81
CA LEU A 207 -6.95 -4.65 -16.08
C LEU A 207 -5.82 -5.55 -16.62
N ARG A 208 -4.81 -4.93 -17.22
CA ARG A 208 -3.56 -5.58 -17.63
C ARG A 208 -2.48 -5.15 -16.65
N PHE A 209 -1.85 -6.14 -16.01
CA PHE A 209 -0.68 -5.93 -15.17
C PHE A 209 0.53 -5.96 -16.10
N GLU A 210 1.08 -4.78 -16.40
CA GLU A 210 2.36 -4.67 -17.10
C GLU A 210 3.46 -4.71 -16.04
N PRO A 211 4.47 -5.60 -16.18
CA PRO A 211 5.56 -5.67 -15.24
C PRO A 211 6.26 -4.32 -15.16
N MET A 212 6.42 -3.82 -13.94
CA MET A 212 7.09 -2.54 -13.72
C MET A 212 8.50 -2.61 -14.30
N PRO A 213 8.93 -1.64 -15.13
CA PRO A 213 10.29 -1.63 -15.64
C PRO A 213 11.25 -1.61 -14.44
N GLU A 214 12.28 -2.46 -14.47
CA GLU A 214 13.39 -2.36 -13.53
C GLU A 214 13.86 -0.91 -13.55
N ALA A 215 13.88 -0.27 -12.37
CA ALA A 215 14.32 1.12 -12.28
C ALA A 215 15.74 1.19 -12.85
N GLU A 216 15.90 1.82 -14.01
CA GLU A 216 17.22 2.09 -14.55
C GLU A 216 18.00 2.86 -13.48
N PRO A 217 19.23 2.44 -13.14
CA PRO A 217 20.05 3.20 -12.22
C PRO A 217 20.17 4.61 -12.79
N LEU A 218 19.78 5.61 -11.98
CA LEU A 218 19.80 7.01 -12.36
C LEU A 218 21.12 7.33 -13.09
N PRO A 219 21.09 7.92 -14.30
CA PRO A 219 22.28 8.09 -15.14
C PRO A 219 23.37 9.01 -14.56
N ASN A 220 23.18 9.55 -13.35
CA ASN A 220 24.10 10.49 -12.70
C ASN A 220 24.79 9.95 -11.44
N LEU A 221 24.84 8.62 -11.24
CA LEU A 221 25.64 8.03 -10.16
C LEU A 221 27.03 7.54 -10.61
N LEU A 222 27.56 8.13 -11.69
CA LEU A 222 28.99 8.14 -11.99
C LEU A 222 29.44 9.60 -11.98
N VAL A 223 29.44 10.21 -10.79
CA VAL A 223 30.35 11.35 -10.57
C VAL A 223 31.74 10.72 -10.70
N GLN A 224 32.39 10.97 -11.83
CA GLN A 224 33.81 10.71 -11.98
C GLN A 224 34.50 11.49 -10.85
N GLU A 225 35.14 10.79 -9.93
CA GLU A 225 35.86 11.38 -8.79
C GLU A 225 37.09 12.23 -9.22
N ASP A 226 37.26 12.51 -10.51
CA ASP A 226 38.46 13.15 -11.07
C ASP A 226 38.35 14.67 -11.30
N GLU A 227 37.22 15.32 -11.01
CA GLU A 227 37.08 16.79 -11.21
C GLU A 227 36.94 17.61 -9.91
N MET A 228 37.10 16.99 -8.73
CA MET A 228 37.02 17.69 -7.44
C MET A 228 38.37 18.16 -6.84
N GLU A 229 39.48 18.02 -7.58
CA GLU A 229 40.79 18.55 -7.14
C GLU A 229 41.14 19.94 -7.71
N GLU A 230 40.52 20.42 -8.79
CA GLU A 230 40.91 21.72 -9.39
C GLU A 230 40.25 22.95 -8.73
N GLU A 231 39.12 22.81 -8.03
CA GLU A 231 38.50 23.96 -7.32
C GLU A 231 39.10 24.24 -5.93
N ARG A 232 39.93 23.35 -5.38
CA ARG A 232 40.61 23.59 -4.10
C ARG A 232 41.95 24.33 -4.21
N VAL A 233 42.54 24.40 -5.42
CA VAL A 233 43.82 25.09 -5.64
C VAL A 233 43.63 26.60 -5.91
N ASN A 234 42.43 27.04 -6.32
CA ASN A 234 42.17 28.43 -6.67
C ASN A 234 41.66 29.33 -5.52
N VAL A 235 41.48 28.79 -4.32
CA VAL A 235 41.05 29.59 -3.14
C VAL A 235 42.23 29.98 -2.24
N GLU A 236 43.41 29.35 -2.38
CA GLU A 236 44.60 29.65 -1.55
C GLU A 236 45.65 30.55 -2.23
N SER A 237 45.47 30.96 -3.49
CA SER A 237 46.44 31.77 -4.25
C SER A 237 46.07 33.26 -4.42
N GLY A 238 45.05 33.76 -3.69
CA GLY A 238 44.48 35.10 -3.89
C GLY A 238 44.67 36.14 -2.78
N GLN A 239 45.58 35.96 -1.82
CA GLN A 239 45.89 37.00 -0.83
C GLN A 239 47.40 37.14 -0.57
N THR A 240 48.07 38.00 -1.34
CA THR A 240 49.27 38.74 -0.90
C THR A 240 49.51 39.92 -1.82
N GLU A 241 49.18 41.12 -1.35
CA GLU A 241 49.73 42.44 -1.72
C GLU A 241 48.89 43.45 -0.89
N GLY A 242 49.39 44.28 0.00
CA GLY A 242 50.69 44.90 0.15
C GLY A 242 50.44 46.38 0.41
N ASN A 243 50.04 46.77 1.63
CA ASN A 243 49.83 48.18 1.99
C ASN A 243 50.85 48.60 3.06
N LYS A 244 51.92 49.28 2.61
CA LYS A 244 52.82 50.07 3.47
C LYS A 244 52.24 51.49 3.64
N PRO A 245 52.34 52.11 4.82
CA PRO A 245 52.06 53.52 4.99
C PRO A 245 53.31 54.36 4.69
N ASP A 246 53.17 55.35 3.82
CA ASP A 246 54.16 56.41 3.65
C ASP A 246 53.94 57.53 4.68
N ILE A 247 55.07 57.98 5.20
CA ILE A 247 55.27 59.06 6.16
C ILE A 247 55.45 60.36 5.34
N GLU A 248 54.69 61.40 5.67
CA GLU A 248 55.11 62.81 5.64
C GLU A 248 54.35 63.60 6.71
#